data_AF-A0A7K1B9Q1-F1
#
_entry.id   AF-A0A7K1B9Q1-F1
#
_cell.length_a   1.000
_cell.length_b   1.000
_cell.length_c   1.000
_cell.angle_alpha   90.00
_cell.angle_beta   90.00
_cell.angle_gamma   90.00
#
_symmetry.space_group_name_H-M   'P 1'
#
loop_
_entity.id
_entity.type
_entity.pdbx_description
1 polymer ?
#
loop_
_entity_poly.entity_id
_entity_poly.type
_entity_poly.pdbx_seq_one_letter_code
_entity_poly.pdbx_strand_id
1 'polypeptide(L)'
;MKTDDLLESMDPFTVRLRDGLQHIAESDPEPRPGRFDPAVVHLGGHGDTRAKHWLVGAAAAVVVAVGAGGLVAMDRDGPAEGSTTDQPGITAPRAESGVLPDDSAASMDVPLFATPLNADQVPLVVVDGGVTTYAHSQRYPAPFFGGFAGSTVLVPAAGSFGTPRITIDVVERSPELGNQTLDLTQLGEPIEVADTTGYIATEPIDTETGETGPVHLLFFDLDPDRYVRVNAVGLGVDELVSLVNTYDPATGAVELPEGLVELEMPSHEINHMVEFIYDVAGTEFGLQGSSRGAEFLLGLIASSVTSTQVINGVEAIVQSNADGQWSVLWMSGDWAFSATLSDVDDPATIPAMLNRFRLVDDSTFTSMYEGGDVVTDSNRPAIVAAMITDVVLPPALGVSDLANRRGANGRYQEVVAVSAAIACSWLDVYFDNVDTDPAAARTAAEALAASTEWDMLQEIEDEGGWSSAVWQTAAAINGNGLISMGDGGAPTRDDAYPMLGCDNR
;
A
#
# COMPACT_ATOMS: atom_id res chain seq x y z
N MET A 1 20.25 39.84 24.42
CA MET A 1 19.86 38.50 24.89
C MET A 1 21.12 37.65 24.82
N LYS A 2 21.57 37.06 25.93
CA LYS A 2 22.82 36.27 25.94
C LYS A 2 22.48 34.82 25.58
N THR A 3 23.39 34.12 24.92
CA THR A 3 23.24 32.71 24.49
C THR A 3 22.89 31.77 25.64
N ASP A 4 23.25 32.15 26.87
CA ASP A 4 22.96 31.39 28.08
C ASP A 4 21.46 31.41 28.47
N ASP A 5 20.69 32.43 28.04
CA ASP A 5 19.26 32.54 28.34
C ASP A 5 18.38 31.64 27.43
N LEU A 6 18.93 31.13 26.32
CA LEU A 6 18.24 30.20 25.40
C LEU A 6 18.41 28.73 25.81
N LEU A 7 19.37 28.43 26.68
CA LEU A 7 19.70 27.06 27.09
C LEU A 7 18.84 26.56 28.26
N GLU A 8 18.23 27.46 29.03
CA GLU A 8 17.33 27.09 30.14
C GLU A 8 15.87 26.84 29.69
N SER A 9 15.53 27.08 28.42
CA SER A 9 14.17 26.90 27.88
C SER A 9 14.00 25.71 26.94
N MET A 10 15.03 24.87 26.76
CA MET A 10 14.93 23.71 25.88
C MET A 10 14.26 22.55 26.62
N ASP A 11 13.23 21.97 26.03
CA ASP A 11 12.53 20.85 26.63
C ASP A 11 13.43 19.58 26.64
N PRO A 12 13.16 18.62 27.53
CA PRO A 12 14.01 17.43 27.72
C PRO A 12 14.13 16.51 26.51
N PHE A 13 13.24 16.59 25.52
CA PHE A 13 13.33 15.85 24.26
C PHE A 13 14.36 16.51 23.34
N THR A 14 14.32 17.83 23.16
CA THR A 14 15.26 18.55 22.30
C THR A 14 16.71 18.42 22.80
N VAL A 15 16.92 18.37 24.12
CA VAL A 15 18.23 18.09 24.72
C VAL A 15 18.72 16.68 24.39
N ARG A 16 17.84 15.67 24.49
CA ARG A 16 18.19 14.26 24.21
C ARG A 16 18.47 14.02 22.72
N LEU A 17 17.70 14.66 21.83
CA LEU A 17 17.90 14.56 20.39
C LEU A 17 19.24 15.17 19.96
N ARG A 18 19.55 16.37 20.46
CA ARG A 18 20.85 17.01 20.23
C ARG A 18 22.00 16.16 20.74
N ASP A 19 21.91 15.66 21.96
CA ASP A 19 22.99 14.87 22.57
C ASP A 19 23.19 13.54 21.83
N GLY A 20 22.12 12.92 21.33
CA GLY A 20 22.19 11.74 20.46
C GLY A 20 22.88 12.02 19.12
N LEU A 21 22.51 13.12 18.45
CA LEU A 21 23.11 13.52 17.17
C LEU A 21 24.59 13.92 17.32
N GLN A 22 24.94 14.59 18.43
CA GLN A 22 26.32 14.96 18.71
C GLN A 22 27.17 13.73 19.04
N HIS A 23 26.61 12.71 19.69
CA HIS A 23 27.32 11.45 19.92
C HIS A 23 27.60 10.67 18.63
N ILE A 24 26.69 10.74 17.65
CA ILE A 24 26.87 10.17 16.30
C ILE A 24 27.94 10.94 15.51
N ALA A 25 27.98 12.26 15.63
CA ALA A 25 28.97 13.10 14.96
C ALA A 25 30.38 12.95 15.57
N GLU A 26 30.48 12.62 16.86
CA GLU A 26 31.74 12.47 17.59
C GLU A 26 32.29 11.02 17.57
N SER A 27 31.53 10.03 17.10
CA SER A 27 32.01 8.67 16.87
C SER A 27 32.87 8.58 15.59
N ASP A 28 34.17 8.83 15.77
CA ASP A 28 35.38 8.55 14.95
C ASP A 28 35.30 8.70 13.39
N PRO A 29 36.08 9.61 12.77
CA PRO A 29 35.96 9.97 11.34
C PRO A 29 36.78 9.11 10.36
N GLU A 30 37.19 7.88 10.67
CA GLU A 30 37.95 7.06 9.70
C GLU A 30 37.05 6.16 8.81
N PRO A 31 37.21 6.21 7.47
CA PRO A 31 36.41 5.39 6.57
C PRO A 31 36.95 3.96 6.52
N ARG A 32 36.16 2.99 6.98
CA ARG A 32 36.34 1.58 6.63
C ARG A 32 35.05 1.02 6.03
N PRO A 33 35.10 0.46 4.81
CA PRO A 33 33.92 -0.13 4.21
C PRO A 33 33.66 -1.53 4.80
N GLY A 34 32.41 -1.77 5.17
CA GLY A 34 31.85 -3.12 5.30
C GLY A 34 32.14 -3.87 6.60
N ARG A 35 31.50 -3.46 7.70
CA ARG A 35 30.98 -4.38 8.74
C ARG A 35 30.06 -3.62 9.71
N PHE A 36 28.78 -3.97 9.74
CA PHE A 36 27.91 -3.64 10.86
C PHE A 36 28.33 -4.53 12.05
N ASP A 37 28.63 -3.92 13.20
CA ASP A 37 28.85 -4.63 14.46
C ASP A 37 27.53 -4.60 15.27
N PRO A 38 26.80 -5.72 15.41
CA PRO A 38 25.53 -5.75 16.10
C PRO A 38 25.66 -5.78 17.64
N ALA A 39 26.83 -5.52 18.22
CA ALA A 39 27.05 -5.63 19.66
C ALA A 39 26.62 -4.41 20.51
N VAL A 40 26.05 -3.36 19.92
CA VAL A 40 25.59 -2.18 20.68
C VAL A 40 24.07 -2.10 20.61
N VAL A 41 23.42 -2.93 21.42
CA VAL A 41 22.16 -2.72 22.17
C VAL A 41 21.73 -4.09 22.69
N HIS A 42 22.14 -4.43 23.91
CA HIS A 42 21.55 -5.52 24.69
C HIS A 42 20.68 -4.89 25.78
N LEU A 43 19.36 -4.88 25.55
CA LEU A 43 18.39 -4.88 26.64
C LEU A 43 17.87 -6.32 26.76
N GLY A 44 18.01 -6.89 27.95
CA GLY A 44 17.81 -8.31 28.20
C GLY A 44 16.37 -8.78 28.01
N GLY A 45 16.23 -9.93 27.36
CA GLY A 45 15.01 -10.73 27.29
C GLY A 45 15.39 -12.14 26.82
N HIS A 46 14.91 -13.17 27.52
CA HIS A 46 15.23 -14.57 27.25
C HIS A 46 14.79 -15.03 25.86
N GLY A 47 15.56 -15.97 25.30
CA GLY A 47 15.50 -16.31 23.89
C GLY A 47 14.32 -17.17 23.49
N ASP A 48 13.74 -16.80 22.36
CA ASP A 48 13.24 -17.74 21.37
C ASP A 48 13.61 -17.23 19.97
N THR A 49 14.05 -18.11 19.08
CA THR A 49 14.71 -17.78 17.79
C THR A 49 13.79 -17.90 16.58
N ARG A 50 12.47 -17.96 16.79
CA ARG A 50 11.47 -18.08 15.70
C ARG A 50 10.66 -16.80 15.39
N ALA A 51 10.85 -15.70 16.12
CA ALA A 51 10.00 -14.50 16.00
C ALA A 51 10.50 -13.40 15.04
N LYS A 52 11.36 -13.70 14.04
CA LYS A 52 12.05 -12.66 13.26
C LYS A 52 11.39 -12.16 11.97
N HIS A 53 10.16 -12.57 11.63
CA HIS A 53 9.60 -12.27 10.29
C HIS A 53 8.31 -11.43 10.23
N TRP A 54 7.79 -10.86 11.33
CA TRP A 54 6.47 -10.21 11.33
C TRP A 54 6.45 -8.66 11.44
N LEU A 55 7.52 -7.98 11.02
CA LEU A 55 7.63 -6.52 11.13
C LEU A 55 7.46 -5.78 9.78
N VAL A 56 6.58 -6.25 8.90
CA VAL A 56 6.28 -5.57 7.61
C VAL A 56 4.93 -4.84 7.62
N GLY A 57 4.08 -5.02 8.64
CA GLY A 57 2.72 -4.45 8.64
C GLY A 57 2.51 -3.04 9.23
N ALA A 58 3.52 -2.33 9.74
CA ALA A 58 3.28 -1.13 10.55
C ALA A 58 4.30 0.04 10.38
N ALA A 59 4.83 0.27 9.18
CA ALA A 59 5.68 1.43 8.92
C ALA A 59 5.23 2.19 7.67
N ALA A 60 4.11 2.90 7.77
CA ALA A 60 3.72 3.95 6.85
C ALA A 60 3.59 5.26 7.65
N ALA A 61 4.71 5.97 7.84
CA ALA A 61 4.79 7.42 8.01
C ALA A 61 6.23 7.84 8.34
N VAL A 62 6.65 8.96 7.76
CA VAL A 62 7.90 9.72 7.97
C VAL A 62 9.05 9.38 7.02
N VAL A 63 9.04 10.03 5.85
CA VAL A 63 10.25 10.40 5.10
C VAL A 63 10.37 11.93 5.14
N VAL A 64 11.39 12.45 5.83
CA VAL A 64 11.94 13.80 5.61
C VAL A 64 13.46 13.67 5.54
N ALA A 65 14.02 14.20 4.44
CA ALA A 65 15.38 14.04 3.96
C ALA A 65 16.45 14.81 4.77
N VAL A 66 17.69 14.29 4.80
CA VAL A 66 18.94 15.05 4.58
C VAL A 66 19.99 14.13 3.94
N GLY A 67 20.48 14.51 2.74
CA GLY A 67 21.52 13.78 2.01
C GLY A 67 22.95 14.17 2.37
N ALA A 68 23.89 13.26 2.06
CA ALA A 68 25.30 13.58 1.76
C ALA A 68 26.02 12.41 1.05
N GLY A 69 26.27 12.57 -0.25
CA GLY A 69 27.56 12.24 -0.89
C GLY A 69 27.91 10.80 -1.28
N GLY A 70 28.19 10.59 -2.58
CA GLY A 70 28.95 9.43 -3.06
C GLY A 70 28.88 9.15 -4.56
N LEU A 71 29.38 10.06 -5.41
CA LEU A 71 29.48 9.88 -6.86
C LEU A 71 30.53 8.81 -7.23
N VAL A 72 30.13 7.79 -7.99
CA VAL A 72 31.03 6.98 -8.83
C VAL A 72 30.52 7.05 -10.26
N ALA A 73 31.25 7.76 -11.12
CA ALA A 73 30.97 7.83 -12.55
C ALA A 73 31.40 6.51 -13.22
N MET A 74 30.49 5.82 -13.89
CA MET A 74 30.83 4.84 -14.91
C MET A 74 30.62 5.47 -16.29
N ASP A 75 31.73 5.55 -17.01
CA ASP A 75 31.85 6.01 -18.38
C ASP A 75 31.25 4.96 -19.33
N ARG A 76 30.29 5.36 -20.18
CA ARG A 76 29.67 4.47 -21.18
C ARG A 76 29.52 5.20 -22.51
N ASP A 77 30.65 5.45 -23.16
CA ASP A 77 30.70 5.86 -24.56
C ASP A 77 30.32 4.68 -25.48
N GLY A 78 29.19 4.82 -26.16
CA GLY A 78 28.81 3.99 -27.31
C GLY A 78 27.68 4.67 -28.09
N PRO A 79 27.83 4.93 -29.41
CA PRO A 79 26.80 5.62 -30.19
C PRO A 79 25.61 4.68 -30.45
N ALA A 80 24.40 5.17 -30.18
CA ALA A 80 23.17 4.50 -30.55
C ALA A 80 22.96 4.61 -32.08
N GLU A 81 23.13 3.49 -32.79
CA GLU A 81 22.67 3.36 -34.18
C GLU A 81 21.16 3.08 -34.19
N GLY A 82 20.45 3.87 -35.00
CA GLY A 82 19.00 3.88 -35.08
C GLY A 82 18.41 2.57 -35.61
N SER A 83 17.45 2.03 -34.84
CA SER A 83 16.53 0.98 -35.27
C SER A 83 15.13 1.58 -35.34
N THR A 84 14.69 1.96 -36.54
CA THR A 84 13.28 2.22 -36.83
C THR A 84 12.61 0.86 -37.07
N THR A 85 12.02 0.28 -36.03
CA THR A 85 11.07 -0.82 -36.17
C THR A 85 9.66 -0.27 -35.97
N ASP A 86 8.88 -0.24 -37.04
CA ASP A 86 7.43 -0.06 -37.01
C ASP A 86 6.82 -1.14 -36.09
N GLN A 87 6.52 -0.79 -34.85
CA GLN A 87 5.63 -1.57 -34.00
C GLN A 87 4.18 -1.17 -34.33
N PRO A 88 3.28 -2.12 -34.63
CA PRO A 88 1.86 -1.83 -34.71
C PRO A 88 1.36 -1.40 -33.33
N GLY A 89 0.67 -0.26 -33.26
CA GLY A 89 0.11 0.27 -32.01
C GLY A 89 -0.76 -0.77 -31.32
N ILE A 90 -0.36 -1.16 -30.11
CA ILE A 90 -1.09 -2.10 -29.26
C ILE A 90 -2.14 -1.27 -28.51
N THR A 91 -3.35 -1.26 -29.03
CA THR A 91 -4.52 -0.94 -28.22
C THR A 91 -4.81 -2.19 -27.41
N ALA A 92 -4.76 -2.12 -26.08
CA ALA A 92 -5.37 -3.17 -25.27
C ALA A 92 -6.81 -3.35 -25.80
N PRO A 93 -7.21 -4.57 -26.20
CA PRO A 93 -8.56 -4.77 -26.69
C PRO A 93 -9.50 -4.37 -25.56
N ARG A 94 -10.23 -3.26 -25.77
CA ARG A 94 -11.37 -2.91 -24.93
C ARG A 94 -12.27 -4.14 -24.98
N ALA A 95 -12.36 -4.85 -23.86
CA ALA A 95 -13.20 -6.03 -23.77
C ALA A 95 -14.61 -5.59 -24.17
N GLU A 96 -15.09 -6.07 -25.32
CA GLU A 96 -16.51 -5.96 -25.62
C GLU A 96 -17.22 -6.65 -24.45
N SER A 97 -18.13 -5.94 -23.77
CA SER A 97 -18.95 -6.46 -22.68
C SER A 97 -19.87 -7.58 -23.17
N GLY A 98 -19.29 -8.73 -23.53
CA GLY A 98 -19.97 -10.00 -23.42
C GLY A 98 -20.19 -10.23 -21.93
N VAL A 99 -21.46 -10.32 -21.54
CA VAL A 99 -21.86 -10.67 -20.17
C VAL A 99 -21.21 -12.02 -19.84
N LEU A 100 -20.07 -11.98 -19.14
CA LEU A 100 -19.55 -13.15 -18.44
C LEU A 100 -20.60 -13.52 -17.39
N PRO A 101 -20.88 -14.82 -17.16
CA PRO A 101 -21.86 -15.23 -16.17
C PRO A 101 -21.56 -14.58 -14.83
N ASP A 102 -22.58 -13.94 -14.26
CA ASP A 102 -22.53 -13.27 -12.96
C ASP A 102 -21.89 -14.17 -11.89
N ASP A 103 -21.02 -13.53 -11.10
CA ASP A 103 -20.73 -13.83 -9.70
C ASP A 103 -19.68 -14.87 -9.29
N SER A 104 -18.80 -15.34 -10.16
CA SER A 104 -17.50 -15.83 -9.65
C SER A 104 -16.47 -16.00 -10.75
N ALA A 105 -15.20 -15.71 -10.42
CA ALA A 105 -14.05 -16.25 -11.15
C ALA A 105 -14.00 -17.80 -11.16
N ALA A 106 -15.02 -18.49 -10.62
CA ALA A 106 -15.02 -19.89 -10.22
C ALA A 106 -15.28 -20.91 -11.35
N SER A 107 -14.66 -20.76 -12.51
CA SER A 107 -14.51 -21.95 -13.38
C SER A 107 -13.25 -21.98 -14.24
N MET A 108 -12.37 -21.00 -14.08
CA MET A 108 -11.29 -20.84 -15.05
C MET A 108 -10.01 -21.36 -14.45
N ASP A 109 -9.72 -22.65 -14.66
CA ASP A 109 -8.37 -23.18 -14.60
C ASP A 109 -7.60 -22.63 -15.82
N VAL A 110 -7.17 -21.37 -15.72
CA VAL A 110 -6.50 -20.60 -16.79
C VAL A 110 -5.30 -19.84 -16.21
N PRO A 111 -4.29 -19.50 -17.03
CA PRO A 111 -3.19 -18.66 -16.56
C PRO A 111 -3.72 -17.32 -16.07
N LEU A 112 -3.31 -16.87 -14.88
CA LEU A 112 -3.62 -15.52 -14.41
C LEU A 112 -3.06 -14.49 -15.40
N PHE A 113 -1.82 -14.72 -15.80
CA PHE A 113 -1.13 -13.90 -16.77
C PHE A 113 -1.83 -13.98 -18.13
N ALA A 114 -2.37 -12.85 -18.61
CA ALA A 114 -3.19 -12.69 -19.82
C ALA A 114 -4.69 -12.98 -19.71
N THR A 115 -5.22 -13.22 -18.50
CA THR A 115 -6.68 -13.36 -18.30
C THR A 115 -7.26 -12.06 -17.74
N PRO A 116 -8.05 -11.31 -18.51
CA PRO A 116 -8.66 -10.07 -18.01
C PRO A 116 -9.64 -10.37 -16.87
N LEU A 117 -9.55 -9.60 -15.79
CA LEU A 117 -10.41 -9.71 -14.61
C LEU A 117 -11.23 -8.44 -14.43
N ASN A 118 -12.47 -8.59 -13.96
CA ASN A 118 -13.28 -7.44 -13.57
C ASN A 118 -13.07 -7.10 -12.09
N ALA A 119 -13.18 -5.82 -11.73
CA ALA A 119 -12.96 -5.35 -10.35
C ALA A 119 -13.87 -6.02 -9.30
N ASP A 120 -15.09 -6.43 -9.67
CA ASP A 120 -16.04 -7.09 -8.77
C ASP A 120 -15.69 -8.56 -8.48
N GLN A 121 -14.74 -9.13 -9.21
CA GLN A 121 -14.29 -10.51 -9.08
C GLN A 121 -13.03 -10.58 -8.23
N VAL A 122 -13.11 -11.16 -7.03
CA VAL A 122 -11.91 -11.44 -6.23
C VAL A 122 -11.21 -12.69 -6.81
N PRO A 123 -9.97 -12.57 -7.34
CA PRO A 123 -9.28 -13.70 -7.92
C PRO A 123 -8.80 -14.66 -6.84
N LEU A 124 -8.97 -15.96 -7.09
CA LEU A 124 -8.32 -17.03 -6.33
C LEU A 124 -7.17 -17.56 -7.19
N VAL A 125 -5.95 -17.44 -6.68
CA VAL A 125 -4.74 -17.75 -7.44
C VAL A 125 -3.98 -18.88 -6.76
N VAL A 126 -3.55 -19.86 -7.54
CA VAL A 126 -2.59 -20.89 -7.11
C VAL A 126 -1.35 -20.85 -7.98
N VAL A 127 -0.27 -21.48 -7.53
CA VAL A 127 0.94 -21.66 -8.32
C VAL A 127 1.12 -23.14 -8.65
N ASP A 128 1.18 -23.49 -9.93
CA ASP A 128 1.43 -24.87 -10.38
C ASP A 128 2.70 -25.43 -9.75
N GLY A 129 2.60 -26.54 -9.02
CA GLY A 129 3.73 -27.17 -8.34
C GLY A 129 4.23 -26.41 -7.10
N GLY A 130 3.45 -25.47 -6.59
CA GLY A 130 3.62 -24.84 -5.29
C GLY A 130 2.43 -25.12 -4.38
N VAL A 131 2.55 -24.66 -3.14
CA VAL A 131 1.52 -24.72 -2.11
C VAL A 131 1.26 -23.32 -1.59
N THR A 132 -0.01 -22.97 -1.37
CA THR A 132 -0.36 -21.66 -0.82
C THR A 132 -0.20 -21.71 0.70
N THR A 133 0.71 -20.89 1.23
CA THR A 133 1.03 -20.82 2.66
C THR A 133 0.35 -19.64 3.35
N TYR A 134 0.02 -18.60 2.57
CA TYR A 134 -0.69 -17.40 3.04
C TYR A 134 -1.69 -16.95 1.98
N ALA A 135 -2.86 -16.51 2.43
CA ALA A 135 -3.88 -15.90 1.58
C ALA A 135 -4.56 -14.80 2.39
N HIS A 136 -4.72 -13.64 1.78
CA HIS A 136 -5.41 -12.51 2.38
C HIS A 136 -6.17 -11.75 1.31
N SER A 137 -7.34 -11.25 1.68
CA SER A 137 -8.08 -10.31 0.87
C SER A 137 -8.74 -9.26 1.76
N GLN A 138 -8.70 -8.04 1.26
CA GLN A 138 -9.27 -6.89 1.94
C GLN A 138 -10.09 -6.06 0.97
N ARG A 139 -11.14 -5.46 1.52
CA ARG A 139 -11.95 -4.44 0.87
C ARG A 139 -11.60 -3.10 1.50
N TYR A 140 -11.34 -2.11 0.68
CA TYR A 140 -11.20 -0.73 1.12
C TYR A 140 -12.30 0.11 0.50
N PRO A 141 -13.00 0.95 1.30
CA PRO A 141 -13.88 1.96 0.72
C PRO A 141 -13.06 2.95 -0.10
N ALA A 142 -13.61 3.40 -1.21
CA ALA A 142 -13.06 4.55 -1.92
C ALA A 142 -13.46 5.88 -1.22
N PRO A 143 -12.59 6.91 -1.21
CA PRO A 143 -11.20 6.90 -1.67
C PRO A 143 -10.26 6.33 -0.60
N PHE A 144 -9.30 5.51 -1.03
CA PHE A 144 -8.18 5.15 -0.15
C PHE A 144 -7.25 6.37 -0.06
N PHE A 145 -6.99 6.86 1.15
CA PHE A 145 -6.09 7.99 1.35
C PHE A 145 -4.65 7.59 0.97
N GLY A 146 -4.12 8.20 -0.09
CA GLY A 146 -2.78 7.94 -0.63
C GLY A 146 -2.78 7.27 -2.01
N GLY A 147 -1.78 7.61 -2.81
CA GLY A 147 -1.60 7.13 -4.20
C GLY A 147 -2.11 8.12 -5.25
N PHE A 148 -2.39 7.61 -6.45
CA PHE A 148 -2.83 8.38 -7.64
C PHE A 148 -4.35 8.60 -7.68
N ALA A 149 -5.01 8.64 -6.52
CA ALA A 149 -6.46 8.74 -6.42
C ALA A 149 -6.91 10.13 -6.85
N GLY A 150 -7.70 10.20 -7.93
CA GLY A 150 -8.11 11.47 -8.51
C GLY A 150 -7.01 12.18 -9.31
N SER A 151 -5.88 11.51 -9.54
CA SER A 151 -4.78 12.02 -10.35
C SER A 151 -5.07 11.84 -11.84
N THR A 152 -4.66 12.82 -12.64
CA THR A 152 -4.59 12.68 -14.10
C THR A 152 -3.21 12.15 -14.47
N VAL A 153 -3.17 10.96 -15.07
CA VAL A 153 -1.90 10.31 -15.44
C VAL A 153 -1.83 10.15 -16.95
N LEU A 154 -0.79 10.71 -17.56
CA LEU A 154 -0.56 10.61 -18.99
C LEU A 154 0.60 9.66 -19.29
N VAL A 155 0.34 8.70 -20.17
CA VAL A 155 1.31 7.68 -20.61
C VAL A 155 1.50 7.74 -22.13
N PRO A 156 2.62 7.25 -22.68
CA PRO A 156 2.81 7.16 -24.13
C PRO A 156 1.74 6.28 -24.80
N ALA A 157 1.16 6.77 -25.90
CA ALA A 157 0.13 6.07 -26.68
C ALA A 157 0.61 4.74 -27.29
N ALA A 158 1.93 4.60 -27.49
CA ALA A 158 2.55 3.41 -28.06
C ALA A 158 2.71 2.24 -27.08
N GLY A 159 2.26 2.39 -25.83
CA GLY A 159 2.24 1.32 -24.83
C GLY A 159 3.56 1.20 -24.08
N SER A 160 3.61 1.82 -22.90
CA SER A 160 4.05 1.13 -21.69
C SER A 160 3.59 1.88 -20.46
N PHE A 161 2.93 1.19 -19.52
CA PHE A 161 2.68 1.72 -18.16
C PHE A 161 3.99 2.04 -17.40
N GLY A 162 5.13 1.57 -17.93
CA GLY A 162 6.46 1.64 -17.32
C GLY A 162 7.01 3.04 -17.09
N THR A 163 6.46 4.08 -17.70
CA THR A 163 6.74 5.42 -17.19
C THR A 163 5.61 6.38 -17.47
N PRO A 164 4.82 6.78 -16.44
CA PRO A 164 3.97 7.94 -16.59
C PRO A 164 4.87 9.11 -17.00
N ARG A 165 4.54 9.73 -18.13
CA ARG A 165 5.28 10.90 -18.58
C ARG A 165 4.88 12.11 -17.76
N ILE A 166 3.64 12.12 -17.28
CA ILE A 166 3.05 13.22 -16.53
C ILE A 166 2.06 12.66 -15.54
N THR A 167 2.11 13.17 -14.31
CA THR A 167 1.12 12.94 -13.27
C THR A 167 0.71 14.31 -12.73
N ILE A 168 -0.59 14.57 -12.66
CA ILE A 168 -1.17 15.81 -12.17
C ILE A 168 -2.10 15.47 -11.01
N ASP A 169 -1.83 16.04 -9.84
CA ASP A 169 -2.59 15.81 -8.61
C ASP A 169 -3.13 17.14 -8.08
N VAL A 170 -4.37 17.13 -7.59
CA VAL A 170 -4.88 18.21 -6.73
C VAL A 170 -4.72 17.76 -5.28
N VAL A 171 -3.87 18.44 -4.53
CA VAL A 171 -3.52 18.08 -3.17
C VAL A 171 -4.21 19.01 -2.18
N GLU A 172 -4.95 18.44 -1.24
CA GLU A 172 -5.52 19.18 -0.12
C GLU A 172 -4.45 19.52 0.92
N ARG A 173 -4.50 20.75 1.43
CA ARG A 173 -3.67 21.24 2.53
C ARG A 173 -4.35 20.85 3.83
N SER A 174 -3.73 19.94 4.57
CA SER A 174 -4.27 19.40 5.81
C SER A 174 -3.15 19.29 6.86
N PRO A 175 -3.45 19.60 8.14
CA PRO A 175 -2.53 19.33 9.24
C PRO A 175 -2.13 17.85 9.33
N GLU A 176 -3.09 16.95 9.06
CA GLU A 176 -2.92 15.50 9.12
C GLU A 176 -1.90 15.00 8.09
N LEU A 177 -1.87 15.62 6.89
CA LEU A 177 -0.88 15.33 5.86
C LEU A 177 0.46 16.05 6.08
N GLY A 178 0.60 16.86 7.13
CA GLY A 178 1.80 17.65 7.41
C GLY A 178 2.13 18.70 6.34
N ASN A 179 1.20 18.99 5.43
CA ASN A 179 1.41 19.88 4.28
C ASN A 179 0.65 21.21 4.40
N GLN A 180 -0.08 21.43 5.51
CA GLN A 180 -0.86 22.65 5.74
C GLN A 180 -0.01 23.93 5.59
N THR A 181 1.23 23.89 6.07
CA THR A 181 2.16 25.02 6.05
C THR A 181 3.19 24.93 4.93
N LEU A 182 2.98 24.07 3.92
CA LEU A 182 3.92 23.89 2.82
C LEU A 182 4.04 25.19 2.02
N ASP A 183 5.22 25.81 2.08
CA ASP A 183 5.57 27.00 1.33
C ASP A 183 6.13 26.59 -0.05
N LEU A 184 5.29 26.73 -1.09
CA LEU A 184 5.65 26.31 -2.45
C LEU A 184 6.87 27.09 -2.99
N THR A 185 7.15 28.28 -2.46
CA THR A 185 8.30 29.10 -2.90
C THR A 185 9.64 28.46 -2.61
N GLN A 186 9.67 27.47 -1.70
CA GLN A 186 10.87 26.73 -1.33
C GLN A 186 11.10 25.50 -2.22
N LEU A 187 10.14 25.18 -3.11
CA LEU A 187 10.16 23.96 -3.91
C LEU A 187 10.77 24.16 -5.30
N GLY A 188 11.05 25.39 -5.74
CA GLY A 188 11.62 25.62 -7.06
C GLY A 188 11.71 27.07 -7.49
N GLU A 189 12.12 27.28 -8.74
CA GLU A 189 12.15 28.60 -9.36
C GLU A 189 10.75 29.04 -9.78
N PRO A 190 10.38 30.32 -9.62
CA PRO A 190 9.05 30.80 -9.98
C PRO A 190 8.83 30.76 -11.50
N ILE A 191 7.64 30.35 -11.92
CA ILE A 191 7.21 30.28 -13.32
C ILE A 191 5.73 30.67 -13.46
N GLU A 192 5.35 31.27 -14.58
CA GLU A 192 3.94 31.56 -14.87
C GLU A 192 3.24 30.29 -15.40
N VAL A 193 2.16 29.88 -14.75
CA VAL A 193 1.34 28.73 -15.12
C VAL A 193 -0.10 28.94 -14.68
N ALA A 194 -1.08 28.57 -15.51
CA ALA A 194 -2.51 28.67 -15.24
C ALA A 194 -2.95 30.06 -14.72
N ASP A 195 -2.43 31.13 -15.34
CA ASP A 195 -2.64 32.53 -14.94
C ASP A 195 -2.24 32.85 -13.47
N THR A 196 -1.37 32.03 -12.88
CA THR A 196 -0.80 32.19 -11.53
C THR A 196 0.73 31.97 -11.54
N THR A 197 1.36 32.20 -10.40
CA THR A 197 2.78 31.87 -10.18
C THR A 197 2.88 30.46 -9.61
N GLY A 198 3.47 29.55 -10.39
CA GLY A 198 3.93 28.24 -9.93
C GLY A 198 5.42 28.24 -9.59
N TYR A 199 5.90 27.10 -9.12
CA TYR A 199 7.29 26.87 -8.73
C TYR A 199 7.76 25.54 -9.29
N ILE A 200 8.88 25.55 -10.02
CA ILE A 200 9.39 24.37 -10.71
C ILE A 200 10.80 24.02 -10.24
N ALA A 201 10.99 22.76 -9.85
CA ALA A 201 12.30 22.13 -9.71
C ALA A 201 12.57 21.26 -10.93
N THR A 202 13.84 21.22 -11.35
CA THR A 202 14.29 20.34 -12.43
C THR A 202 15.46 19.50 -11.96
N GLU A 203 15.30 18.19 -12.07
CA GLU A 203 16.36 17.22 -11.80
C GLU A 203 16.81 16.56 -13.10
N PRO A 204 18.09 16.21 -13.25
CA PRO A 204 18.61 15.57 -14.47
C PRO A 204 18.27 14.08 -14.57
N ILE A 205 17.90 13.49 -13.44
CA ILE A 205 17.55 12.09 -13.27
C ILE A 205 16.41 12.09 -12.29
N ASP A 206 15.41 11.28 -12.57
CA ASP A 206 14.40 10.97 -11.58
C ASP A 206 15.06 10.12 -10.50
N THR A 207 15.35 10.72 -9.34
CA THR A 207 15.94 9.96 -8.22
C THR A 207 15.01 8.86 -7.75
N GLU A 208 13.73 9.08 -8.00
CA GLU A 208 12.73 8.08 -8.00
C GLU A 208 13.02 7.16 -9.26
N THR A 209 12.49 7.39 -10.49
CA THR A 209 12.41 6.40 -11.61
C THR A 209 13.72 5.82 -12.14
N GLY A 210 14.85 6.46 -11.87
CA GLY A 210 16.13 6.23 -12.51
C GLY A 210 16.15 6.66 -13.99
N GLU A 211 15.04 7.20 -14.52
CA GLU A 211 15.01 7.70 -15.89
C GLU A 211 15.93 8.92 -16.03
N THR A 212 16.71 8.91 -17.10
CA THR A 212 17.55 10.04 -17.49
C THR A 212 16.74 10.98 -18.35
N GLY A 213 16.60 12.22 -17.91
CA GLY A 213 15.83 13.24 -18.61
C GLY A 213 15.56 14.40 -17.67
N PRO A 214 15.15 15.57 -18.18
CA PRO A 214 14.64 16.58 -17.29
C PRO A 214 13.40 16.02 -16.58
N VAL A 215 13.48 15.93 -15.27
CA VAL A 215 12.36 15.63 -14.38
C VAL A 215 11.91 16.93 -13.79
N HIS A 216 10.66 17.28 -14.04
CA HIS A 216 10.07 18.54 -13.65
C HIS A 216 9.05 18.29 -12.56
N LEU A 217 9.29 18.89 -11.39
CA LEU A 217 8.33 18.96 -10.30
C LEU A 217 7.78 20.38 -10.26
N LEU A 218 6.53 20.55 -10.70
CA LEU A 218 5.84 21.83 -10.76
C LEU A 218 4.71 21.89 -9.73
N PHE A 219 4.65 22.98 -8.98
CA PHE A 219 3.62 23.23 -7.98
C PHE A 219 2.97 24.58 -8.21
N PHE A 220 1.65 24.69 -8.03
CA PHE A 220 0.98 25.99 -8.02
C PHE A 220 -0.29 25.95 -7.16
N ASP A 221 -0.60 27.05 -6.49
CA ASP A 221 -1.80 27.13 -5.66
C ASP A 221 -3.06 27.19 -6.53
N LEU A 222 -4.06 26.41 -6.14
CA LEU A 222 -5.40 26.47 -6.70
C LEU A 222 -6.27 27.42 -5.87
N ASP A 223 -6.22 27.27 -4.55
CA ASP A 223 -6.91 28.08 -3.54
C ASP A 223 -6.17 27.95 -2.17
N PRO A 224 -6.61 28.62 -1.10
CA PRO A 224 -5.92 28.56 0.20
C PRO A 224 -5.80 27.17 0.81
N ASP A 225 -6.67 26.24 0.41
CA ASP A 225 -6.78 24.91 0.98
C ASP A 225 -6.25 23.83 0.02
N ARG A 226 -5.87 24.18 -1.22
CA ARG A 226 -5.45 23.23 -2.25
C ARG A 226 -4.37 23.76 -3.17
N TYR A 227 -3.49 22.87 -3.61
CA TYR A 227 -2.49 23.15 -4.64
C TYR A 227 -2.47 22.02 -5.67
N VAL A 228 -1.97 22.32 -6.86
CA VAL A 228 -1.70 21.32 -7.89
C VAL A 228 -0.23 20.93 -7.82
N ARG A 229 0.03 19.63 -7.89
CA ARG A 229 1.37 19.04 -8.05
C ARG A 229 1.44 18.36 -9.40
N VAL A 230 2.49 18.64 -10.16
CA VAL A 230 2.76 18.00 -11.44
C VAL A 230 4.15 17.41 -11.43
N ASN A 231 4.26 16.10 -11.68
CA ASN A 231 5.54 15.44 -11.95
C ASN A 231 5.58 15.03 -13.42
N ALA A 232 6.60 15.47 -14.15
CA ALA A 232 6.79 15.15 -15.56
C ALA A 232 8.21 14.71 -15.88
N VAL A 233 8.35 13.70 -16.73
CA VAL A 233 9.63 13.11 -17.12
C VAL A 233 9.83 13.18 -18.63
N GLY A 234 10.92 13.80 -19.05
CA GLY A 234 11.34 13.84 -20.46
C GLY A 234 10.65 14.90 -21.31
N LEU A 235 9.89 15.81 -20.70
CA LEU A 235 9.30 16.98 -21.36
C LEU A 235 10.16 18.21 -21.13
N GLY A 236 10.10 19.17 -22.05
CA GLY A 236 10.64 20.51 -21.78
C GLY A 236 9.73 21.31 -20.86
N VAL A 237 10.29 22.29 -20.13
CA VAL A 237 9.52 23.20 -19.26
C VAL A 237 8.37 23.89 -20.02
N ASP A 238 8.63 24.41 -21.23
CA ASP A 238 7.61 25.10 -22.03
C ASP A 238 6.46 24.17 -22.44
N GLU A 239 6.77 22.90 -22.73
CA GLU A 239 5.80 21.87 -23.08
C GLU A 239 4.95 21.49 -21.88
N LEU A 240 5.58 21.28 -20.72
CA LEU A 240 4.91 21.04 -19.45
C LEU A 240 3.95 22.19 -19.10
N VAL A 241 4.41 23.44 -19.16
CA VAL A 241 3.56 24.61 -18.87
C VAL A 241 2.41 24.71 -19.86
N SER A 242 2.66 24.49 -21.16
CA SER A 242 1.61 24.50 -22.17
C SER A 242 0.52 23.48 -21.87
N LEU A 243 0.89 22.27 -21.44
CA LEU A 243 -0.07 21.25 -21.03
C LEU A 243 -0.84 21.68 -19.79
N VAL A 244 -0.16 22.08 -18.72
CA VAL A 244 -0.79 22.40 -17.44
C VAL A 244 -1.74 23.60 -17.57
N ASN A 245 -1.48 24.52 -18.50
CA ASN A 245 -2.42 25.60 -18.83
C ASN A 245 -3.76 25.12 -19.42
N THR A 246 -3.85 23.87 -19.88
CA THR A 246 -5.09 23.25 -20.37
C THR A 246 -5.78 22.39 -19.32
N TYR A 247 -5.15 22.18 -18.16
CA TYR A 247 -5.69 21.37 -17.08
C TYR A 247 -6.85 22.08 -16.38
N ASP A 248 -8.00 21.41 -16.29
CA ASP A 248 -9.15 21.84 -15.52
C ASP A 248 -9.16 21.11 -14.16
N PRO A 249 -8.75 21.76 -13.05
CA PRO A 249 -8.68 21.13 -11.74
C PRO A 249 -10.07 20.77 -11.16
N ALA A 250 -11.17 21.26 -11.74
CA ALA A 250 -12.51 20.87 -11.30
C ALA A 250 -12.96 19.52 -11.88
N THR A 251 -12.44 19.15 -13.06
CA THR A 251 -12.83 17.93 -13.77
C THR A 251 -11.69 16.93 -13.94
N GLY A 252 -10.45 17.34 -13.72
CA GLY A 252 -9.25 16.58 -14.06
C GLY A 252 -8.94 16.57 -15.55
N ALA A 253 -9.74 17.24 -16.39
CA ALA A 253 -9.55 17.18 -17.84
C ALA A 253 -8.27 17.93 -18.26
N VAL A 254 -7.55 17.38 -19.23
CA VAL A 254 -6.36 18.00 -19.84
C VAL A 254 -6.40 17.80 -21.36
N GLU A 255 -5.94 18.79 -22.14
CA GLU A 255 -5.78 18.58 -23.58
C GLU A 255 -4.58 17.65 -23.82
N LEU A 256 -4.84 16.46 -24.36
CA LEU A 256 -3.82 15.44 -24.56
C LEU A 256 -2.83 15.84 -25.67
N PRO A 257 -1.52 15.90 -25.37
CA PRO A 257 -0.50 16.06 -26.41
C PRO A 257 -0.49 14.89 -27.38
N GLU A 258 -0.03 15.14 -28.61
CA GLU A 258 0.15 14.08 -29.59
C GLU A 258 1.11 13.01 -29.04
N GLY A 259 0.69 11.73 -29.09
CA GLY A 259 1.49 10.62 -28.61
C GLY A 259 1.36 10.32 -27.11
N LEU A 260 0.58 11.08 -26.36
CA LEU A 260 0.15 10.74 -25.00
C LEU A 260 -1.32 10.32 -24.98
N VAL A 261 -1.66 9.46 -24.03
CA VAL A 261 -3.04 9.11 -23.69
C VAL A 261 -3.23 9.23 -22.19
N GLU A 262 -4.43 9.61 -21.79
CA GLU A 262 -4.83 9.52 -20.39
C GLU A 262 -4.97 8.04 -20.00
N LEU A 263 -4.35 7.68 -18.89
CA LEU A 263 -4.48 6.38 -18.28
C LEU A 263 -5.83 6.31 -17.55
N GLU A 264 -6.75 5.51 -18.09
CA GLU A 264 -8.07 5.32 -17.48
C GLU A 264 -7.90 4.63 -16.11
N MET A 265 -8.18 5.39 -15.04
CA MET A 265 -8.21 4.85 -13.68
C MET A 265 -9.57 4.20 -13.44
N PRO A 266 -9.61 2.93 -13.01
CA PRO A 266 -10.87 2.28 -12.71
C PRO A 266 -11.61 3.04 -11.60
N SER A 267 -12.87 3.43 -11.84
CA SER A 267 -13.71 4.04 -10.80
C SER A 267 -14.58 2.95 -10.17
N HIS A 268 -14.21 2.56 -8.94
CA HIS A 268 -14.97 1.58 -8.16
C HIS A 268 -15.26 2.14 -6.78
N GLU A 269 -16.47 1.90 -6.28
CA GLU A 269 -16.84 2.27 -4.91
C GLU A 269 -16.05 1.47 -3.87
N ILE A 270 -15.69 0.23 -4.24
CA ILE A 270 -14.97 -0.71 -3.38
C ILE A 270 -13.73 -1.19 -4.12
N ASN A 271 -12.59 -1.00 -3.47
CA ASN A 271 -11.32 -1.54 -3.93
C ASN A 271 -11.05 -2.86 -3.24
N HIS A 272 -10.67 -3.85 -4.03
CA HIS A 272 -10.23 -5.15 -3.55
C HIS A 272 -8.71 -5.23 -3.62
N MET A 273 -8.10 -5.72 -2.54
CA MET A 273 -6.70 -6.11 -2.49
C MET A 273 -6.63 -7.61 -2.16
N VAL A 274 -5.73 -8.31 -2.82
CA VAL A 274 -5.40 -9.71 -2.52
C VAL A 274 -3.90 -9.84 -2.31
N GLU A 275 -3.52 -10.75 -1.42
CA GLU A 275 -2.13 -11.11 -1.18
C GLU A 275 -2.02 -12.62 -0.97
N PHE A 276 -1.03 -13.23 -1.60
CA PHE A 276 -0.75 -14.65 -1.51
C PHE A 276 0.75 -14.86 -1.34
N ILE A 277 1.10 -15.83 -0.50
CA ILE A 277 2.48 -16.34 -0.41
C ILE A 277 2.43 -17.82 -0.74
N TYR A 278 3.36 -18.25 -1.58
CA TYR A 278 3.49 -19.64 -2.03
C TYR A 278 4.87 -20.17 -1.71
N ASP A 279 4.94 -21.44 -1.29
CA ASP A 279 6.18 -22.21 -1.29
C ASP A 279 6.22 -23.09 -2.55
N VAL A 280 7.25 -22.89 -3.36
CA VAL A 280 7.49 -23.63 -4.59
C VAL A 280 8.83 -24.34 -4.47
N ALA A 281 8.80 -25.58 -3.99
CA ALA A 281 9.98 -26.43 -3.80
C ALA A 281 11.06 -25.81 -2.88
N GLY A 282 10.64 -25.10 -1.84
CA GLY A 282 11.49 -24.46 -0.83
C GLY A 282 11.82 -22.99 -1.12
N THR A 283 11.32 -22.44 -2.23
CA THR A 283 11.47 -21.02 -2.59
C THR A 283 10.14 -20.30 -2.40
N GLU A 284 10.18 -19.13 -1.75
CA GLU A 284 9.02 -18.31 -1.47
C GLU A 284 8.69 -17.36 -2.63
N PHE A 285 7.40 -17.28 -2.97
CA PHE A 285 6.85 -16.41 -4.00
C PHE A 285 5.74 -15.56 -3.39
N GLY A 286 5.83 -14.25 -3.56
CA GLY A 286 4.74 -13.33 -3.22
C GLY A 286 3.91 -12.98 -4.45
N LEU A 287 2.60 -12.86 -4.29
CA LEU A 287 1.72 -12.25 -5.27
C LEU A 287 0.76 -11.31 -4.56
N GLN A 288 0.78 -10.05 -4.95
CA GLN A 288 -0.21 -9.06 -4.56
C GLN A 288 -1.03 -8.65 -5.77
N GLY A 289 -2.30 -8.33 -5.55
CA GLY A 289 -3.20 -7.85 -6.59
C GLY A 289 -4.15 -6.79 -6.05
N SER A 290 -4.54 -5.84 -6.91
CA SER A 290 -5.49 -4.79 -6.57
C SER A 290 -6.44 -4.48 -7.72
N SER A 291 -7.73 -4.35 -7.42
CA SER A 291 -8.75 -3.90 -8.37
C SER A 291 -8.72 -2.39 -8.63
N ARG A 292 -7.79 -1.65 -8.00
CA ARG A 292 -7.46 -0.27 -8.39
C ARG A 292 -6.73 -0.20 -9.72
N GLY A 293 -6.33 -1.35 -10.27
CA GLY A 293 -5.70 -1.45 -11.57
C GLY A 293 -4.47 -0.58 -11.67
N ALA A 294 -4.45 0.30 -12.67
CA ALA A 294 -3.26 1.08 -12.99
C ALA A 294 -2.83 2.01 -11.85
N GLU A 295 -3.75 2.48 -11.02
CA GLU A 295 -3.43 3.29 -9.84
C GLU A 295 -2.55 2.52 -8.84
N PHE A 296 -2.86 1.24 -8.59
CA PHE A 296 -2.03 0.38 -7.75
C PHE A 296 -0.66 0.14 -8.36
N LEU A 297 -0.60 -0.11 -9.68
CA LEU A 297 0.68 -0.26 -10.36
C LEU A 297 1.55 0.96 -10.20
N LEU A 298 1.02 2.16 -10.44
CA LEU A 298 1.81 3.39 -10.32
C LEU A 298 2.32 3.59 -8.90
N GLY A 299 1.51 3.27 -7.89
CA GLY A 299 1.93 3.30 -6.48
C GLY A 299 3.06 2.33 -6.16
N LEU A 300 3.10 1.16 -6.81
CA LEU A 300 4.14 0.14 -6.61
C LEU A 300 5.38 0.33 -7.45
N ILE A 301 5.21 0.81 -8.69
CA ILE A 301 6.31 1.13 -9.58
C ILE A 301 7.23 2.09 -8.85
N ALA A 302 6.65 2.94 -7.96
CA ALA A 302 7.33 3.75 -6.94
C ALA A 302 8.70 4.13 -7.44
N SER A 303 8.68 4.60 -8.68
CA SER A 303 9.82 5.09 -9.38
C SER A 303 11.00 4.11 -9.62
N SER A 304 10.84 2.92 -10.15
CA SER A 304 12.03 2.29 -10.76
C SER A 304 11.60 1.32 -11.82
N VAL A 305 11.65 1.73 -13.08
CA VAL A 305 11.42 0.78 -14.17
C VAL A 305 12.75 0.36 -14.76
N THR A 306 13.19 -0.82 -14.33
CA THR A 306 14.41 -1.41 -14.85
C THR A 306 14.21 -1.89 -16.29
N SER A 307 13.05 -2.48 -16.59
CA SER A 307 12.68 -2.87 -17.94
C SER A 307 11.17 -3.10 -18.09
N THR A 308 10.63 -2.69 -19.22
CA THR A 308 9.32 -3.17 -19.72
C THR A 308 9.54 -4.35 -20.65
N GLN A 309 8.81 -5.43 -20.46
CA GLN A 309 8.90 -6.65 -21.27
C GLN A 309 7.51 -7.10 -21.72
N VAL A 310 7.41 -7.64 -22.93
CA VAL A 310 6.22 -8.36 -23.36
C VAL A 310 6.42 -9.83 -23.05
N ILE A 311 5.74 -10.31 -22.02
CA ILE A 311 5.75 -11.71 -21.62
C ILE A 311 4.42 -12.29 -22.11
N ASN A 312 4.43 -13.36 -22.93
CA ASN A 312 3.20 -14.02 -23.42
C ASN A 312 2.09 -13.09 -23.97
N GLY A 313 2.46 -11.95 -24.57
CA GLY A 313 1.52 -10.96 -25.11
C GLY A 313 0.96 -9.96 -24.08
N VAL A 314 1.37 -10.05 -22.82
CA VAL A 314 1.08 -9.08 -21.76
C VAL A 314 2.31 -8.23 -21.52
N GLU A 315 2.10 -6.93 -21.47
CA GLU A 315 3.13 -6.00 -21.04
C GLU A 315 3.30 -6.08 -19.53
N ALA A 316 4.54 -6.30 -19.10
CA ALA A 316 4.91 -6.38 -17.70
C ALA A 316 6.16 -5.54 -17.43
N ILE A 317 6.19 -4.94 -16.25
CA ILE A 317 7.34 -4.23 -15.72
C ILE A 317 8.14 -5.23 -14.89
N VAL A 318 9.42 -5.36 -15.19
CA VAL A 318 10.33 -6.27 -14.49
C VAL A 318 11.41 -5.45 -13.83
N GLN A 319 11.50 -5.59 -12.50
CA GLN A 319 12.42 -4.86 -11.64
C GLN A 319 13.31 -5.85 -10.88
N SER A 320 14.58 -5.49 -10.72
CA SER A 320 15.49 -6.19 -9.79
C SER A 320 15.67 -5.33 -8.55
N ASN A 321 15.38 -5.88 -7.38
CA ASN A 321 15.58 -5.21 -6.10
C ASN A 321 17.05 -5.31 -5.67
N ALA A 322 17.48 -4.40 -4.78
CA ALA A 322 18.87 -4.39 -4.28
C ALA A 322 19.28 -5.71 -3.61
N ASP A 323 18.31 -6.44 -3.06
CA ASP A 323 18.49 -7.73 -2.39
C ASP A 323 18.53 -8.92 -3.37
N GLY A 324 18.49 -8.68 -4.68
CA GLY A 324 18.52 -9.71 -5.72
C GLY A 324 17.17 -10.40 -5.98
N GLN A 325 16.11 -9.99 -5.29
CA GLN A 325 14.74 -10.38 -5.62
C GLN A 325 14.27 -9.69 -6.91
N TRP A 326 13.35 -10.33 -7.63
CA TRP A 326 12.70 -9.74 -8.79
C TRP A 326 11.25 -9.40 -8.48
N SER A 327 10.81 -8.22 -8.89
CA SER A 327 9.40 -7.83 -8.89
C SER A 327 8.90 -7.76 -10.33
N VAL A 328 7.77 -8.40 -10.61
CA VAL A 328 7.09 -8.34 -11.90
C VAL A 328 5.72 -7.76 -11.70
N LEU A 329 5.41 -6.66 -12.39
CA LEU A 329 4.13 -5.98 -12.28
C LEU A 329 3.40 -5.97 -13.62
N TRP A 330 2.09 -6.23 -13.62
CA TRP A 330 1.29 -6.24 -14.86
C TRP A 330 -0.18 -5.92 -14.62
N MET A 331 -0.89 -5.57 -15.70
CA MET A 331 -2.34 -5.38 -15.73
C MET A 331 -3.04 -6.64 -16.24
N SER A 332 -4.21 -6.94 -15.66
CA SER A 332 -5.09 -8.03 -16.08
C SER A 332 -6.56 -7.58 -15.99
N GLY A 333 -7.04 -6.87 -17.01
CA GLY A 333 -8.36 -6.21 -16.96
C GLY A 333 -8.34 -5.02 -16.01
N ASP A 334 -9.28 -4.95 -15.08
CA ASP A 334 -9.39 -3.90 -14.05
C ASP A 334 -8.38 -4.12 -12.90
N TRP A 335 -7.74 -5.29 -12.86
CA TRP A 335 -6.78 -5.65 -11.83
C TRP A 335 -5.35 -5.36 -12.24
N ALA A 336 -4.56 -5.00 -11.24
CA ALA A 336 -3.10 -4.94 -11.30
C ALA A 336 -2.50 -5.97 -10.36
N PHE A 337 -1.37 -6.55 -10.76
CA PHE A 337 -0.66 -7.55 -9.96
C PHE A 337 0.81 -7.20 -9.84
N SER A 338 1.40 -7.64 -8.73
CA SER A 338 2.84 -7.63 -8.47
C SER A 338 3.24 -9.00 -7.94
N ALA A 339 4.16 -9.67 -8.63
CA ALA A 339 4.77 -10.90 -8.18
C ALA A 339 6.19 -10.64 -7.70
N THR A 340 6.50 -11.03 -6.47
CA THR A 340 7.86 -11.00 -5.93
C THR A 340 8.45 -12.40 -5.99
N LEU A 341 9.55 -12.53 -6.73
CA LEU A 341 10.23 -13.78 -7.03
C LEU A 341 11.60 -13.77 -6.33
N SER A 342 11.77 -14.65 -5.35
CA SER A 342 13.06 -14.88 -4.71
C SER A 342 13.88 -15.94 -5.47
N ASP A 343 15.19 -15.95 -5.26
CA ASP A 343 16.12 -16.97 -5.79
C ASP A 343 16.09 -17.17 -7.33
N VAL A 344 15.83 -16.10 -8.09
CA VAL A 344 15.87 -16.12 -9.56
C VAL A 344 17.26 -15.76 -10.06
N ASP A 345 18.09 -16.77 -10.32
CA ASP A 345 19.46 -16.61 -10.84
C ASP A 345 19.50 -16.06 -12.28
N ASP A 346 18.51 -16.42 -13.11
CA ASP A 346 18.43 -16.05 -14.52
C ASP A 346 17.09 -15.40 -14.84
N PRO A 347 17.04 -14.09 -15.17
CA PRO A 347 15.79 -13.40 -15.50
C PRO A 347 15.08 -13.98 -16.73
N ALA A 348 15.77 -14.75 -17.59
CA ALA A 348 15.12 -15.46 -18.69
C ALA A 348 14.13 -16.54 -18.23
N THR A 349 14.15 -16.93 -16.95
CA THR A 349 13.22 -17.90 -16.36
C THR A 349 11.90 -17.27 -15.88
N ILE A 350 11.87 -15.94 -15.69
CA ILE A 350 10.70 -15.19 -15.19
C ILE A 350 9.42 -15.51 -16.00
N PRO A 351 9.41 -15.49 -17.35
CA PRO A 351 8.22 -15.85 -18.14
C PRO A 351 7.64 -17.24 -17.81
N ALA A 352 8.50 -18.22 -17.56
CA ALA A 352 8.07 -19.57 -17.22
C ALA A 352 7.49 -19.63 -15.80
N MET A 353 8.02 -18.83 -14.87
CA MET A 353 7.54 -18.74 -13.49
C MET A 353 6.16 -18.06 -13.44
N LEU A 354 5.98 -16.95 -14.16
CA LEU A 354 4.71 -16.23 -14.21
C LEU A 354 3.57 -17.08 -14.81
N ASN A 355 3.89 -17.95 -15.77
CA ASN A 355 2.93 -18.88 -16.36
C ASN A 355 2.40 -19.95 -15.39
N ARG A 356 3.01 -20.09 -14.20
CA ARG A 356 2.55 -21.01 -13.17
C ARG A 356 1.43 -20.44 -12.31
N PHE A 357 1.22 -19.12 -12.31
CA PHE A 357 0.08 -18.52 -11.62
C PHE A 357 -1.20 -18.85 -12.38
N ARG A 358 -2.10 -19.58 -11.72
CA ARG A 358 -3.37 -20.05 -12.25
C ARG A 358 -4.50 -19.39 -11.47
N LEU A 359 -5.45 -18.82 -12.20
CA LEU A 359 -6.77 -18.58 -11.63
C LEU A 359 -7.44 -19.94 -11.43
N VAL A 360 -8.20 -20.09 -10.35
CA VAL A 360 -8.92 -21.33 -10.03
C VAL A 360 -10.26 -21.05 -9.37
N ASP A 361 -11.09 -22.08 -9.28
CA ASP A 361 -12.30 -22.03 -8.46
C ASP A 361 -12.01 -22.22 -6.97
N ASP A 362 -13.04 -21.92 -6.18
CA ASP A 362 -13.07 -22.03 -4.72
C ASP A 362 -12.64 -23.42 -4.23
N SER A 363 -13.22 -24.47 -4.80
CA SER A 363 -12.97 -25.85 -4.39
C SER A 363 -11.52 -26.27 -4.64
N THR A 364 -10.95 -25.83 -5.76
CA THR A 364 -9.57 -26.09 -6.15
C THR A 364 -8.63 -25.32 -5.23
N PHE A 365 -8.90 -24.02 -5.00
CA PHE A 365 -8.10 -23.19 -4.11
C PHE A 365 -8.06 -23.75 -2.68
N THR A 366 -9.21 -24.09 -2.10
CA THR A 366 -9.28 -24.70 -0.76
C THR A 366 -8.53 -26.04 -0.69
N SER A 367 -8.54 -26.84 -1.76
CA SER A 367 -7.82 -28.12 -1.77
C SER A 367 -6.28 -27.99 -1.84
N MET A 368 -5.78 -26.82 -2.28
CA MET A 368 -4.36 -26.54 -2.49
C MET A 368 -3.72 -25.74 -1.35
N TYR A 369 -4.52 -25.24 -0.42
CA TYR A 369 -4.05 -24.44 0.70
C TYR A 369 -3.51 -25.34 1.81
N GLU A 370 -2.21 -25.22 2.14
CA GLU A 370 -1.57 -26.05 3.17
C GLU A 370 -1.55 -25.38 4.55
N GLY A 371 -1.86 -24.08 4.63
CA GLY A 371 -1.89 -23.32 5.89
C GLY A 371 -3.04 -23.70 6.85
N GLY A 372 -3.88 -24.67 6.50
CA GLY A 372 -5.04 -25.10 7.29
C GLY A 372 -6.38 -24.67 6.67
N ASP A 373 -7.28 -24.14 7.49
CA ASP A 373 -8.58 -23.67 7.03
C ASP A 373 -8.43 -22.32 6.30
N VAL A 374 -8.56 -22.32 4.97
CA VAL A 374 -8.78 -21.09 4.22
C VAL A 374 -10.26 -20.77 4.17
N VAL A 375 -10.58 -19.52 4.44
CA VAL A 375 -11.93 -18.99 4.43
C VAL A 375 -12.17 -18.33 3.10
N THR A 376 -13.20 -18.77 2.40
CA THR A 376 -13.60 -18.29 1.09
C THR A 376 -15.08 -17.93 1.09
N ASP A 377 -15.56 -17.24 0.07
CA ASP A 377 -16.97 -16.83 -0.02
C ASP A 377 -17.97 -17.98 0.20
N SER A 378 -17.63 -19.18 -0.27
CA SER A 378 -18.53 -20.34 -0.20
C SER A 378 -18.66 -20.91 1.22
N ASN A 379 -17.56 -20.94 1.98
CA ASN A 379 -17.49 -21.60 3.29
C ASN A 379 -17.58 -20.59 4.46
N ARG A 380 -17.35 -19.30 4.20
CA ARG A 380 -17.30 -18.23 5.19
C ARG A 380 -18.53 -18.15 6.09
N PRO A 381 -19.78 -18.26 5.59
CA PRO A 381 -20.94 -18.17 6.48
C PRO A 381 -20.95 -19.23 7.59
N ALA A 382 -20.52 -20.47 7.29
CA ALA A 382 -20.45 -21.53 8.29
C ALA A 382 -19.30 -21.29 9.27
N ILE A 383 -18.16 -20.80 8.78
CA ILE A 383 -16.97 -20.49 9.58
C ILE A 383 -17.24 -19.33 10.55
N VAL A 384 -17.78 -18.22 10.05
CA VAL A 384 -18.15 -17.06 10.86
C VAL A 384 -19.19 -17.45 11.91
N ALA A 385 -20.20 -18.23 11.54
CA ALA A 385 -21.20 -18.72 12.50
C ALA A 385 -20.58 -19.55 13.63
N ALA A 386 -19.52 -20.32 13.35
CA ALA A 386 -18.78 -21.07 14.36
C ALA A 386 -17.90 -20.16 15.25
N MET A 387 -17.23 -19.16 14.65
CA MET A 387 -16.36 -18.22 15.37
C MET A 387 -17.07 -17.39 16.43
N ILE A 388 -18.37 -17.10 16.24
CA ILE A 388 -19.12 -16.18 17.12
C ILE A 388 -20.09 -16.90 18.07
N THR A 389 -19.98 -18.22 18.22
CA THR A 389 -20.95 -19.01 19.02
C THR A 389 -20.96 -18.64 20.50
N ASP A 390 -19.84 -18.16 21.02
CA ASP A 390 -19.57 -17.74 22.39
C ASP A 390 -19.52 -16.20 22.55
N VAL A 391 -19.76 -15.46 21.46
CA VAL A 391 -19.63 -14.00 21.43
C VAL A 391 -20.99 -13.32 21.51
N VAL A 392 -21.14 -12.37 22.44
CA VAL A 392 -22.31 -11.49 22.47
C VAL A 392 -22.14 -10.40 21.42
N LEU A 393 -23.01 -10.41 20.40
CA LEU A 393 -22.98 -9.40 19.33
C LEU A 393 -23.62 -8.06 19.78
N PRO A 394 -23.08 -6.92 19.32
CA PRO A 394 -23.72 -5.61 19.45
C PRO A 394 -25.13 -5.61 18.84
N PRO A 395 -26.10 -4.83 19.36
CA PRO A 395 -27.48 -4.87 18.89
C PRO A 395 -27.70 -4.58 17.39
N ALA A 396 -26.80 -3.80 16.78
CA ALA A 396 -26.89 -3.42 15.37
C ALA A 396 -26.10 -4.37 14.44
N LEU A 397 -25.34 -5.33 14.98
CA LEU A 397 -24.49 -6.22 14.20
C LEU A 397 -25.11 -7.61 14.10
N GLY A 398 -25.52 -7.99 12.89
CA GLY A 398 -26.03 -9.31 12.58
C GLY A 398 -24.94 -10.28 12.09
N VAL A 399 -25.20 -11.58 12.24
CA VAL A 399 -24.32 -12.64 11.69
C VAL A 399 -24.15 -12.50 10.17
N SER A 400 -25.19 -12.06 9.46
CA SER A 400 -25.13 -11.83 8.02
C SER A 400 -24.15 -10.72 7.65
N ASP A 401 -24.00 -9.70 8.50
CA ASP A 401 -23.11 -8.57 8.23
C ASP A 401 -21.65 -9.01 8.30
N LEU A 402 -21.36 -9.97 9.18
CA LEU A 402 -20.05 -10.62 9.29
C LEU A 402 -19.81 -11.63 8.15
N ALA A 403 -20.83 -12.43 7.80
CA ALA A 403 -20.71 -13.52 6.84
C ALA A 403 -20.65 -13.09 5.36
N ASN A 404 -21.23 -11.92 5.01
CA ASN A 404 -21.36 -11.48 3.62
C ASN A 404 -20.14 -10.70 3.08
N ARG A 405 -19.04 -10.62 3.84
CA ARG A 405 -17.79 -10.03 3.36
C ARG A 405 -17.15 -10.96 2.33
N ARG A 406 -16.86 -10.44 1.12
CA ARG A 406 -16.23 -11.25 0.06
C ARG A 406 -14.70 -11.27 0.16
N GLY A 407 -14.11 -12.39 -0.25
CA GLY A 407 -12.69 -12.62 -0.44
C GLY A 407 -12.18 -13.94 0.14
N ALA A 408 -10.90 -14.25 -0.09
CA ALA A 408 -10.21 -15.35 0.55
C ALA A 408 -9.27 -14.87 1.67
N ASN A 409 -9.37 -15.48 2.84
CA ASN A 409 -8.52 -15.19 3.99
C ASN A 409 -8.00 -16.48 4.60
N GLY A 410 -6.73 -16.50 4.97
CA GLY A 410 -6.22 -17.46 5.93
C GLY A 410 -6.98 -17.33 7.26
N ARG A 411 -6.95 -18.41 8.05
CA ARG A 411 -7.71 -18.48 9.30
C ARG A 411 -7.45 -17.29 10.22
N TYR A 412 -6.18 -16.90 10.40
CA TYR A 412 -5.78 -15.74 11.18
C TYR A 412 -6.45 -14.45 10.69
N GLN A 413 -6.36 -14.15 9.40
CA GLN A 413 -6.92 -12.92 8.81
C GLN A 413 -8.44 -12.89 8.94
N GLU A 414 -9.10 -14.04 8.85
CA GLU A 414 -10.55 -14.11 9.06
C GLU A 414 -10.92 -13.80 10.52
N VAL A 415 -10.20 -14.39 11.48
CA VAL A 415 -10.39 -14.07 12.91
C VAL A 415 -10.21 -12.58 13.16
N VAL A 416 -9.14 -11.97 12.61
CA VAL A 416 -8.90 -10.53 12.72
C VAL A 416 -10.09 -9.75 12.16
N ALA A 417 -10.54 -10.06 10.95
CA ALA A 417 -11.62 -9.34 10.29
C ALA A 417 -12.96 -9.43 11.06
N VAL A 418 -13.32 -10.61 11.57
CA VAL A 418 -14.55 -10.86 12.33
C VAL A 418 -14.49 -10.19 13.69
N SER A 419 -13.40 -10.40 14.43
CA SER A 419 -13.23 -9.81 15.77
C SER A 419 -13.08 -8.29 15.73
N ALA A 420 -12.44 -7.72 14.71
CA ALA A 420 -12.39 -6.26 14.48
C ALA A 420 -13.80 -5.70 14.31
N ALA A 421 -14.62 -6.31 13.45
CA ALA A 421 -16.00 -5.85 13.22
C ALA A 421 -16.82 -5.83 14.51
N ILE A 422 -16.72 -6.88 15.31
CA ILE A 422 -17.42 -7.01 16.59
C ILE A 422 -16.90 -5.99 17.61
N ALA A 423 -15.58 -5.94 17.80
CA ALA A 423 -14.96 -5.03 18.77
C ALA A 423 -15.28 -3.58 18.44
N CYS A 424 -15.10 -3.18 17.18
CA CYS A 424 -15.36 -1.83 16.75
C CYS A 424 -16.86 -1.46 16.84
N SER A 425 -17.79 -2.40 16.60
CA SER A 425 -19.22 -2.14 16.78
C SER A 425 -19.60 -1.99 18.26
N TRP A 426 -18.92 -2.68 19.18
CA TRP A 426 -19.05 -2.40 20.61
C TRP A 426 -18.44 -1.05 21.00
N LEU A 427 -17.33 -0.64 20.37
CA LEU A 427 -16.75 0.69 20.59
C LEU A 427 -17.70 1.81 20.17
N ASP A 428 -18.41 1.66 19.06
CA ASP A 428 -19.44 2.62 18.64
C ASP A 428 -20.50 2.78 19.75
N VAL A 429 -21.01 1.66 20.29
CA VAL A 429 -21.97 1.69 21.41
C VAL A 429 -21.37 2.35 22.64
N TYR A 430 -20.11 2.06 22.99
CA TYR A 430 -19.46 2.66 24.15
C TYR A 430 -19.35 4.19 24.00
N PHE A 431 -18.73 4.66 22.91
CA PHE A 431 -18.44 6.08 22.71
C PHE A 431 -19.70 6.92 22.51
N ASP A 432 -20.73 6.39 21.85
CA ASP A 432 -21.98 7.12 21.66
C ASP A 432 -22.82 7.25 22.94
N ASN A 433 -22.56 6.40 23.93
CA ASN A 433 -23.37 6.31 25.15
C ASN A 433 -22.64 6.70 26.45
N VAL A 434 -21.32 6.91 26.44
CA VAL A 434 -20.54 7.16 27.67
C VAL A 434 -21.07 8.32 28.50
N ASP A 435 -21.58 9.37 27.84
CA ASP A 435 -22.16 10.55 28.50
C ASP A 435 -23.70 10.53 28.60
N THR A 436 -24.38 9.80 27.70
CA THR A 436 -25.83 9.88 27.50
C THR A 436 -26.59 8.70 28.12
N ASP A 437 -26.05 7.50 28.03
CA ASP A 437 -26.56 6.27 28.63
C ASP A 437 -25.40 5.43 29.22
N PRO A 438 -24.96 5.75 30.45
CA PRO A 438 -23.86 5.03 31.10
C PRO A 438 -24.13 3.53 31.31
N ALA A 439 -25.39 3.08 31.26
CA ALA A 439 -25.71 1.66 31.36
C ALA A 439 -25.41 0.94 30.03
N ALA A 440 -25.75 1.56 28.90
CA ALA A 440 -25.38 1.04 27.58
C ALA A 440 -23.86 1.04 27.38
N ALA A 441 -23.17 2.12 27.77
CA ALA A 441 -21.71 2.18 27.71
C ALA A 441 -21.05 1.10 28.59
N ARG A 442 -21.54 0.88 29.82
CA ARG A 442 -21.05 -0.21 30.68
C ARG A 442 -21.26 -1.58 30.04
N THR A 443 -22.43 -1.81 29.44
CA THR A 443 -22.71 -3.08 28.75
C THR A 443 -21.71 -3.33 27.62
N ALA A 444 -21.39 -2.30 26.83
CA ALA A 444 -20.38 -2.39 25.79
C ALA A 444 -18.96 -2.66 26.34
N ALA A 445 -18.59 -1.96 27.41
CA ALA A 445 -17.30 -2.17 28.09
C ALA A 445 -17.16 -3.60 28.66
N GLU A 446 -18.22 -4.16 29.25
CA GLU A 446 -18.27 -5.53 29.75
C GLU A 446 -18.19 -6.56 28.61
N ALA A 447 -18.89 -6.32 27.49
CA ALA A 447 -18.82 -7.18 26.31
C ALA A 447 -17.42 -7.19 25.69
N LEU A 448 -16.75 -6.03 25.60
CA LEU A 448 -15.35 -5.94 25.18
C LEU A 448 -14.41 -6.61 26.17
N ALA A 449 -14.63 -6.48 27.48
CA ALA A 449 -13.82 -7.15 28.49
C ALA A 449 -13.88 -8.68 28.37
N ALA A 450 -15.03 -9.23 27.97
CA ALA A 450 -15.20 -10.65 27.72
C ALA A 450 -14.42 -11.15 26.48
N SER A 451 -13.78 -10.27 25.70
CA SER A 451 -12.97 -10.67 24.53
C SER A 451 -11.77 -11.55 24.85
N THR A 452 -11.30 -11.57 26.10
CA THR A 452 -10.29 -12.53 26.56
C THR A 452 -10.81 -13.96 26.60
N GLU A 453 -12.14 -14.13 26.60
CA GLU A 453 -12.82 -15.43 26.62
C GLU A 453 -13.32 -15.85 25.24
N TRP A 454 -13.18 -15.00 24.21
CA TRP A 454 -13.62 -15.35 22.85
C TRP A 454 -12.69 -16.41 22.26
N ASP A 455 -13.24 -17.59 21.97
CA ASP A 455 -12.50 -18.74 21.44
C ASP A 455 -11.69 -18.35 20.20
N MET A 456 -12.26 -17.54 19.30
CA MET A 456 -11.57 -17.07 18.09
C MET A 456 -10.32 -16.22 18.40
N LEU A 457 -10.32 -15.40 19.45
CA LEU A 457 -9.13 -14.59 19.81
C LEU A 457 -8.09 -15.40 20.58
N GLN A 458 -8.52 -16.40 21.37
CA GLN A 458 -7.60 -17.35 21.99
C GLN A 458 -6.90 -18.21 20.93
N GLU A 459 -7.60 -18.57 19.86
CA GLU A 459 -7.04 -19.33 18.74
C GLU A 459 -5.78 -18.68 18.16
N ILE A 460 -5.75 -17.34 18.08
CA ILE A 460 -4.65 -16.57 17.50
C ILE A 460 -3.83 -15.78 18.54
N GLU A 461 -3.95 -16.10 19.83
CA GLU A 461 -3.27 -15.36 20.91
C GLU A 461 -1.75 -15.29 20.70
N ASP A 462 -1.17 -16.41 20.29
CA ASP A 462 0.28 -16.55 20.08
C ASP A 462 0.74 -16.00 18.71
N GLU A 463 -0.16 -15.41 17.92
CA GLU A 463 0.08 -14.97 16.54
C GLU A 463 -0.20 -13.46 16.36
N GLY A 464 0.71 -12.76 15.67
CA GLY A 464 0.49 -11.43 15.07
C GLY A 464 0.04 -10.26 15.99
N GLY A 465 -0.08 -10.47 17.30
CA GLY A 465 -0.36 -9.43 18.30
C GLY A 465 -1.80 -8.89 18.31
N TRP A 466 -2.67 -9.36 17.42
CA TRP A 466 -4.02 -8.82 17.26
C TRP A 466 -4.89 -9.01 18.50
N SER A 467 -4.93 -10.22 19.08
CA SER A 467 -5.72 -10.49 20.30
C SER A 467 -5.31 -9.56 21.44
N SER A 468 -4.01 -9.33 21.60
CA SER A 468 -3.49 -8.38 22.57
C SER A 468 -3.99 -6.95 22.32
N ALA A 469 -4.07 -6.49 21.06
CA ALA A 469 -4.59 -5.16 20.73
C ALA A 469 -6.06 -5.00 21.15
N VAL A 470 -6.90 -6.02 20.89
CA VAL A 470 -8.31 -6.04 21.32
C VAL A 470 -8.41 -6.03 22.85
N TRP A 471 -7.65 -6.90 23.53
CA TRP A 471 -7.69 -7.02 24.99
C TRP A 471 -7.17 -5.77 25.70
N GLN A 472 -6.11 -5.13 25.18
CA GLN A 472 -5.58 -3.89 25.73
C GLN A 472 -6.58 -2.73 25.57
N THR A 473 -7.25 -2.63 24.42
CA THR A 473 -8.35 -1.66 24.22
C THR A 473 -9.46 -1.88 25.24
N ALA A 474 -9.91 -3.13 25.39
CA ALA A 474 -10.95 -3.50 26.33
C ALA A 474 -10.55 -3.17 27.78
N ALA A 475 -9.31 -3.48 28.17
CA ALA A 475 -8.79 -3.18 29.51
C ALA A 475 -8.71 -1.68 29.78
N ALA A 476 -8.29 -0.88 28.80
CA ALA A 476 -8.19 0.57 28.92
C ALA A 476 -9.57 1.24 29.07
N ILE A 477 -10.56 0.80 28.30
CA ILE A 477 -11.97 1.24 28.46
C ILE A 477 -12.51 0.95 29.86
N ASN A 478 -12.11 -0.18 30.43
CA ASN A 478 -12.52 -0.58 31.79
C ASN A 478 -11.63 0.02 32.89
N GLY A 479 -10.71 0.93 32.57
CA GLY A 479 -9.83 1.61 33.53
C GLY A 479 -8.78 0.70 34.17
N ASN A 480 -8.53 -0.47 33.60
CA ASN A 480 -7.63 -1.50 34.13
C ASN A 480 -6.33 -1.64 33.31
N GLY A 481 -6.16 -0.87 32.24
CA GLY A 481 -5.01 -0.97 31.34
C GLY A 481 -4.49 0.39 30.90
N LEU A 482 -3.20 0.46 30.61
CA LEU A 482 -2.63 1.52 29.79
C LEU A 482 -2.65 1.01 28.35
N ILE A 483 -3.19 1.78 27.41
CA ILE A 483 -2.77 1.61 26.01
C ILE A 483 -1.31 2.03 25.97
N SER A 484 -0.47 1.29 25.25
CA SER A 484 0.97 1.57 25.13
C SER A 484 1.31 3.00 24.62
N MET A 485 0.29 3.83 24.33
CA MET A 485 0.37 5.14 23.70
C MET A 485 0.01 6.33 24.62
N GLY A 486 -0.43 6.16 25.90
CA GLY A 486 -1.05 7.28 26.64
C GLY A 486 -1.08 7.29 28.17
N ASP A 487 -1.54 8.41 28.71
CA ASP A 487 -1.51 8.93 30.10
C ASP A 487 -2.38 8.18 31.14
N GLY A 488 -2.91 7.02 30.78
CA GLY A 488 -3.73 6.14 31.63
C GLY A 488 -5.20 6.52 31.74
N GLY A 489 -5.69 7.43 30.89
CA GLY A 489 -7.12 7.61 30.64
C GLY A 489 -7.73 6.46 29.81
N ALA A 490 -9.07 6.40 29.79
CA ALA A 490 -9.77 5.59 28.79
C ALA A 490 -9.48 6.15 27.38
N PRO A 491 -9.33 5.30 26.36
CA PRO A 491 -9.07 5.76 25.01
C PRO A 491 -10.17 6.68 24.51
N THR A 492 -9.79 7.63 23.65
CA THR A 492 -10.73 8.30 22.77
C THR A 492 -11.02 7.44 21.53
N ARG A 493 -12.02 7.86 20.74
CA ARG A 493 -12.31 7.25 19.44
C ARG A 493 -11.08 7.27 18.53
N ASP A 494 -10.38 8.40 18.49
CA ASP A 494 -9.19 8.63 17.66
C ASP A 494 -7.99 7.76 18.08
N ASP A 495 -7.93 7.34 19.34
CA ASP A 495 -6.91 6.40 19.82
C ASP A 495 -7.24 4.94 19.45
N ALA A 496 -8.50 4.54 19.61
CA ALA A 496 -8.90 3.14 19.49
C ALA A 496 -9.16 2.71 18.04
N TYR A 497 -9.71 3.59 17.20
CA TYR A 497 -10.18 3.22 15.87
C TYR A 497 -9.05 2.85 14.91
N PRO A 498 -7.96 3.62 14.81
CA PRO A 498 -6.83 3.26 13.95
C PRO A 498 -6.18 1.94 14.36
N MET A 499 -6.07 1.68 15.68
CA MET A 499 -5.42 0.47 16.19
C MET A 499 -6.18 -0.81 15.84
N LEU A 500 -7.51 -0.73 15.75
CA LEU A 500 -8.38 -1.87 15.42
C LEU A 500 -8.91 -1.82 13.98
N GLY A 501 -8.46 -0.85 13.16
CA GLY A 501 -8.94 -0.68 11.78
C GLY A 501 -10.43 -0.37 11.66
N CYS A 502 -11.02 0.29 12.67
CA CYS A 502 -12.45 0.55 12.73
C CYS A 502 -12.96 1.51 11.64
N ASP A 503 -12.07 2.28 11.03
CA ASP A 503 -12.34 3.27 9.98
C ASP A 503 -12.64 2.64 8.60
N ASN A 504 -12.32 1.36 8.43
CA ASN A 504 -12.50 0.63 7.17
C ASN A 504 -13.82 -0.16 7.11
N ARG A 505 -14.83 0.19 7.93
CA ARG A 505 -16.07 -0.59 8.11
C ARG A 505 -17.19 -0.23 7.15
#